data_AF-A0A1J4JN26-F1
#
_entry.id   AF-A0A1J4JN26-F1
#
_cell.length_a   1.000
_cell.length_b   1.000
_cell.length_c   1.000
_cell.angle_alpha   90.00
_cell.angle_beta   90.00
_cell.angle_gamma   90.00
#
_symmetry.space_group_name_H-M   'P 1'
#
loop_
_entity.id
_entity.type
_entity.pdbx_description
1 polymer ?
#
loop_
_entity_poly.entity_id
_entity_poly.type
_entity_poly.pdbx_seq_one_letter_code
_entity_poly.pdbx_strand_id
1 'polypeptide(L)'
;MIMNDCLEASTKTITEITIEMAPYDDLTEEPHLRFTVDEDSPICSFIDFLNEKFTIPPNIVRLSFNGNELDPDTTFAENGIKENDRLTIDFEANDFHPASANATLLEAANILSQVQIQAAIVQMALNGDDMEDASQKVKEFIELCEKIAPELSEKADVLPKRY
;
A
#
# COMPACT_ATOMS: atom_id res chain seq x y z
N MET A 1 16.18 -10.66 -52.87
CA MET A 1 16.57 -10.97 -51.47
C MET A 1 15.54 -10.30 -50.59
N ILE A 2 14.97 -11.08 -49.68
CA ILE A 2 13.80 -10.79 -48.85
C ILE A 2 14.21 -10.02 -47.58
N MET A 3 13.21 -9.38 -46.94
CA MET A 3 13.10 -8.78 -45.59
C MET A 3 13.54 -7.32 -45.47
N ASN A 4 12.65 -6.34 -45.28
CA ASN A 4 11.55 -6.17 -44.30
C ASN A 4 12.07 -5.85 -42.91
N ASP A 5 11.72 -4.66 -42.44
CA ASP A 5 11.40 -4.25 -41.06
C ASP A 5 10.92 -2.79 -41.19
N CYS A 6 9.71 -2.55 -41.71
CA CYS A 6 8.45 -2.55 -40.95
C CYS A 6 8.56 -1.82 -39.60
N LEU A 7 8.22 -0.52 -39.63
CA LEU A 7 7.25 0.09 -38.73
C LEU A 7 7.30 -0.37 -37.26
N GLU A 8 8.23 0.15 -36.48
CA GLU A 8 7.99 0.42 -35.06
C GLU A 8 7.35 1.80 -34.91
N ALA A 9 6.24 2.05 -35.62
CA ALA A 9 5.34 3.10 -35.24
C ALA A 9 4.46 2.52 -34.15
N SER A 10 4.84 2.77 -32.89
CA SER A 10 3.99 2.56 -31.72
C SER A 10 2.62 3.18 -32.02
N THR A 11 1.62 2.32 -32.24
CA THR A 11 0.24 2.72 -32.52
C THR A 11 -0.40 3.16 -31.20
N LYS A 12 -0.01 4.33 -30.68
CA LYS A 12 -0.94 5.08 -29.84
C LYS A 12 -2.10 5.48 -30.75
N THR A 13 -3.28 4.93 -30.51
CA THR A 13 -4.52 5.51 -31.02
C THR A 13 -4.57 6.97 -30.53
N ILE A 14 -5.11 7.89 -31.34
CA ILE A 14 -5.06 9.35 -31.08
C ILE A 14 -5.61 9.73 -29.69
N THR A 15 -6.40 8.84 -29.08
CA THR A 15 -7.11 9.01 -27.82
C THR A 15 -6.40 8.40 -26.60
N GLU A 16 -5.26 7.71 -26.76
CA GLU A 16 -4.56 7.09 -25.62
C GLU A 16 -3.68 8.11 -24.86
N ILE A 17 -4.01 8.33 -23.59
CA ILE A 17 -3.24 9.18 -22.68
C ILE A 17 -2.58 8.36 -21.55
N THR A 18 -1.40 8.78 -21.12
CA THR A 18 -0.77 8.26 -19.91
C THR A 18 -1.15 9.13 -18.73
N ILE A 19 -1.67 8.54 -17.65
CA ILE A 19 -1.97 9.22 -16.39
C ILE A 19 -1.04 8.72 -15.28
N GLU A 20 -0.74 9.59 -14.33
CA GLU A 20 0.03 9.29 -13.13
C GLU A 20 -0.91 9.20 -11.92
N MET A 21 -0.69 8.20 -11.06
CA MET A 21 -1.35 8.11 -9.76
C MET A 21 -0.36 8.45 -8.66
N ALA A 22 -0.81 9.32 -7.74
CA ALA A 22 -0.07 9.58 -6.51
C ALA A 22 0.13 8.26 -5.73
N PRO A 23 1.33 8.01 -5.16
CA PRO A 23 1.51 6.90 -4.25
C PRO A 23 0.54 7.04 -3.08
N TYR A 24 0.08 5.90 -2.57
CA TYR A 24 -0.91 5.82 -1.50
C TYR A 24 -0.39 6.32 -0.14
N ASP A 25 0.91 6.58 -0.03
CA ASP A 25 1.60 7.03 1.17
C ASP A 25 2.55 8.18 0.82
N ASP A 26 2.26 9.37 1.34
CA ASP A 26 3.09 10.58 1.21
C ASP A 26 4.52 10.40 1.79
N LEU A 27 4.77 9.30 2.53
CA LEU A 27 6.05 8.94 3.11
C LEU A 27 6.88 7.97 2.26
N THR A 28 6.35 7.47 1.14
CA THR A 28 7.07 6.53 0.26
C THR A 28 7.72 7.26 -0.91
N GLU A 29 9.04 7.08 -1.10
CA GLU A 29 9.76 7.50 -2.32
C GLU A 29 9.44 6.58 -3.53
N GLU A 30 8.26 5.94 -3.55
CA GLU A 30 7.87 5.09 -4.65
C GLU A 30 7.50 5.93 -5.88
N PRO A 31 7.94 5.52 -7.08
CA PRO A 31 7.57 6.24 -8.30
C PRO A 31 6.06 6.17 -8.52
N HIS A 32 5.47 7.30 -8.93
CA HIS A 32 4.07 7.38 -9.35
C HIS A 32 3.71 6.21 -10.28
N LEU A 33 2.60 5.55 -9.99
CA LEU A 33 2.10 4.49 -10.86
C LEU A 33 1.59 5.12 -12.16
N ARG A 34 2.04 4.59 -13.30
CA ARG A 34 1.67 5.09 -14.62
C ARG A 34 0.72 4.11 -15.30
N PHE A 35 -0.37 4.64 -15.84
CA PHE A 35 -1.37 3.88 -16.57
C PHE A 35 -1.62 4.53 -17.92
N THR A 36 -1.69 3.72 -18.97
CA THR A 36 -2.20 4.17 -20.27
C THR A 36 -3.70 3.88 -20.30
N VAL A 37 -4.49 4.92 -20.54
CA VAL A 37 -5.95 4.86 -20.62
C VAL A 37 -6.41 5.52 -21.92
N ASP A 38 -7.57 5.12 -22.40
CA ASP A 38 -8.23 5.79 -23.52
C ASP A 38 -9.04 6.98 -22.98
N GLU A 39 -8.84 8.18 -23.53
CA GLU A 39 -9.42 9.43 -23.03
C GLU A 39 -10.96 9.44 -23.13
N ASP A 40 -11.51 8.66 -24.08
CA ASP A 40 -12.94 8.49 -24.31
C ASP A 40 -13.55 7.37 -23.45
N SER A 41 -12.74 6.62 -22.70
CA SER A 41 -13.25 5.59 -21.79
C SER A 41 -13.88 6.22 -20.54
N PRO A 42 -15.00 5.68 -20.05
CA PRO A 42 -15.58 6.10 -18.78
C PRO A 42 -14.63 5.85 -17.61
N ILE A 43 -14.64 6.76 -16.65
CA ILE A 43 -13.85 6.66 -15.41
C ILE A 43 -14.18 5.36 -14.65
N CYS A 44 -15.43 4.90 -14.66
CA CYS A 44 -15.85 3.65 -14.02
C CYS A 44 -15.09 2.42 -14.55
N SER A 45 -14.75 2.38 -15.84
CA SER A 45 -14.00 1.25 -16.43
C SER A 45 -12.58 1.19 -15.87
N PHE A 46 -11.98 2.36 -15.61
CA PHE A 46 -10.67 2.42 -14.96
C PHE A 46 -10.76 2.08 -13.47
N ILE A 47 -11.82 2.48 -12.78
CA ILE A 47 -12.08 2.07 -11.39
C ILE A 47 -12.20 0.54 -11.29
N ASP A 48 -12.95 -0.11 -12.20
CA ASP A 48 -13.07 -1.56 -12.24
C ASP A 48 -11.71 -2.25 -12.46
N PHE A 49 -10.90 -1.70 -13.37
CA PHE A 49 -9.53 -2.17 -13.57
C PHE A 49 -8.66 -2.04 -12.31
N LEU A 50 -8.77 -0.92 -11.57
CA LEU A 50 -8.05 -0.74 -10.30
C LEU A 50 -8.51 -1.75 -9.25
N ASN A 51 -9.82 -1.99 -9.15
CA ASN A 51 -10.40 -2.98 -8.24
C ASN A 51 -9.84 -4.38 -8.51
N GLU A 52 -9.79 -4.79 -9.78
CA GLU A 52 -9.24 -6.08 -10.17
C GLU A 52 -7.73 -6.15 -9.92
N LYS A 53 -6.96 -5.15 -10.39
CA LYS A 53 -5.50 -5.15 -10.32
C LYS A 53 -4.97 -5.16 -8.89
N PHE A 54 -5.63 -4.44 -7.98
CA PHE A 54 -5.20 -4.31 -6.59
C PHE A 54 -6.05 -5.12 -5.61
N THR A 55 -7.00 -5.92 -6.10
CA THR A 55 -7.93 -6.71 -5.26
C THR A 55 -8.67 -5.81 -4.25
N ILE A 56 -9.11 -4.63 -4.70
CA ILE A 56 -9.86 -3.67 -3.88
C ILE A 56 -11.35 -4.01 -3.98
N PRO A 57 -12.11 -3.98 -2.87
CA PRO A 57 -13.56 -4.11 -2.91
C PRO A 57 -14.23 -3.10 -3.85
N PRO A 58 -15.32 -3.47 -4.55
CA PRO A 58 -16.04 -2.52 -5.39
C PRO A 58 -16.66 -1.40 -4.55
N ASN A 59 -16.90 -0.26 -5.18
CA ASN A 59 -17.61 0.91 -4.65
C ASN A 59 -16.90 1.74 -3.56
N ILE A 60 -15.68 1.38 -3.13
CA ILE A 60 -14.94 2.19 -2.15
C ILE A 60 -13.91 3.12 -2.81
N VAL A 61 -13.51 2.85 -4.05
CA VAL A 61 -12.56 3.71 -4.78
C VAL A 61 -13.25 4.99 -5.24
N ARG A 62 -12.59 6.12 -4.99
CA ARG A 62 -12.91 7.45 -5.52
C ARG A 62 -11.67 8.02 -6.20
N LEU A 63 -11.87 8.65 -7.35
CA LEU A 63 -10.79 9.30 -8.08
C LEU A 63 -11.03 10.79 -8.06
N SER A 64 -9.97 11.55 -7.81
CA SER A 64 -10.02 13.02 -7.74
C SER A 64 -8.98 13.64 -8.67
N PHE A 65 -9.36 14.71 -9.37
CA PHE A 65 -8.49 15.52 -10.21
C PHE A 65 -8.57 16.99 -9.80
N ASN A 66 -7.43 17.63 -9.55
CA ASN A 66 -7.36 19.01 -9.07
C ASN A 66 -8.25 19.29 -7.83
N GLY A 67 -8.40 18.29 -6.95
CA GLY A 67 -9.22 18.38 -5.74
C GLY A 67 -10.73 18.20 -5.95
N ASN A 68 -11.18 17.89 -7.17
CA ASN A 68 -12.57 17.56 -7.45
C ASN A 68 -12.71 16.06 -7.69
N GLU A 69 -13.68 15.44 -7.02
CA GLU A 69 -14.07 14.05 -7.27
C GLU A 69 -14.63 13.91 -8.68
N LEU A 70 -14.18 12.88 -9.39
CA LEU A 70 -14.59 12.55 -10.76
C LEU A 70 -15.88 11.74 -10.74
N ASP A 71 -16.83 12.10 -11.59
CA ASP A 71 -18.05 11.30 -11.81
C ASP A 71 -17.70 10.01 -12.57
N PRO A 72 -17.97 8.81 -12.03
CA PRO A 72 -17.66 7.54 -12.68
C PRO A 72 -18.27 7.37 -14.07
N ASP A 73 -19.40 8.04 -14.36
CA ASP A 73 -20.11 7.92 -15.64
C ASP A 73 -19.54 8.84 -16.74
N THR A 74 -18.62 9.74 -16.39
CA THR A 74 -17.94 10.66 -17.33
C THR A 74 -16.63 10.06 -17.86
N THR A 75 -16.07 10.63 -18.91
CA THR A 75 -14.79 10.21 -19.50
C THR A 75 -13.59 11.02 -18.99
N PHE A 76 -12.37 10.55 -19.23
CA PHE A 76 -11.16 11.33 -18.91
C PHE A 76 -11.13 12.67 -19.67
N ALA A 77 -11.53 12.65 -20.95
CA ALA A 77 -11.59 13.85 -21.79
C ALA A 77 -12.62 14.87 -21.29
N GLU A 78 -13.81 14.41 -20.84
CA GLU A 78 -14.86 15.28 -20.27
C GLU A 78 -14.41 16.00 -18.99
N ASN A 79 -13.55 15.35 -18.20
CA ASN A 79 -12.93 15.93 -17.01
C ASN A 79 -11.66 16.76 -17.32
N GLY A 80 -11.30 16.89 -18.59
CA GLY A 80 -10.15 17.68 -19.05
C GLY A 80 -8.80 17.08 -18.65
N ILE A 81 -8.74 15.77 -18.39
CA ILE A 81 -7.52 15.03 -18.04
C ILE A 81 -6.71 14.80 -19.32
N LYS A 82 -5.40 15.04 -19.25
CA LYS A 82 -4.47 15.00 -20.38
C LYS A 82 -3.26 14.11 -20.09
N GLU A 83 -2.41 13.93 -21.10
CA GLU A 83 -1.15 13.23 -20.99
C GLU A 83 -0.30 13.74 -19.81
N ASN A 84 0.11 12.81 -18.95
CA ASN A 84 0.87 12.95 -17.71
C ASN A 84 0.15 13.69 -16.57
N ASP A 85 -1.16 13.90 -16.67
CA ASP A 85 -1.92 14.44 -15.53
C ASP A 85 -1.96 13.45 -14.37
N ARG A 86 -2.11 14.02 -13.17
CA ARG A 86 -2.07 13.29 -11.90
C ARG A 86 -3.45 13.15 -11.29
N LEU A 87 -3.83 11.91 -11.01
CA LEU A 87 -5.03 11.58 -10.26
C LEU A 87 -4.68 11.18 -8.83
N THR A 88 -5.54 11.57 -7.91
CA THR A 88 -5.54 11.10 -6.53
C THR A 88 -6.56 9.99 -6.39
N ILE A 89 -6.19 8.94 -5.66
CA ILE A 89 -7.09 7.85 -5.28
C ILE A 89 -7.42 7.94 -3.80
N ASP A 90 -8.72 7.95 -3.51
CA ASP A 90 -9.25 7.94 -2.16
C ASP A 90 -10.10 6.67 -1.97
N PHE A 91 -10.18 6.20 -0.73
CA PHE A 91 -10.94 5.00 -0.36
C PHE A 91 -11.98 5.37 0.69
N GLU A 92 -13.25 5.28 0.31
CA GLU A 92 -14.39 5.51 1.20
C GLU A 92 -14.89 4.16 1.75
N ALA A 93 -14.11 3.58 2.66
CA ALA A 93 -14.56 2.43 3.44
C ALA A 93 -15.46 2.92 4.58
N ASN A 94 -16.77 2.66 4.48
CA ASN A 94 -17.77 3.07 5.47
C ASN A 94 -17.47 2.55 6.91
N ASP A 95 -16.67 1.49 7.03
CA ASP A 95 -16.36 0.83 8.30
C ASP A 95 -14.92 1.06 8.78
N PHE A 96 -14.12 1.87 8.08
CA PHE A 96 -12.77 2.18 8.55
C PHE A 96 -12.84 3.18 9.72
N HIS A 97 -12.39 2.75 10.89
CA HIS A 97 -12.29 3.59 12.08
C HIS A 97 -10.82 3.96 12.35
N PRO A 98 -10.35 5.16 11.95
CA PRO A 98 -8.95 5.56 12.10
C PRO A 98 -8.45 5.49 13.53
N ALA A 99 -9.30 5.81 14.50
CA ALA A 99 -8.97 5.75 15.92
C ALA A 99 -8.68 4.32 16.39
N SER A 100 -9.45 3.34 15.91
CA SER A 100 -9.25 1.92 16.21
C SER A 100 -7.96 1.41 15.56
N ALA A 101 -7.73 1.75 14.29
CA ALA A 101 -6.50 1.38 13.59
C ALA A 101 -5.25 1.94 14.28
N ASN A 102 -5.29 3.22 14.67
CA ASN A 102 -4.18 3.84 15.38
C ASN A 102 -3.95 3.21 16.76
N ALA A 103 -5.00 2.88 17.50
CA ALA A 103 -4.88 2.18 18.79
C ALA A 103 -4.21 0.80 18.62
N THR A 104 -4.67 0.00 17.65
CA THR A 104 -4.07 -1.31 17.35
C THR A 104 -2.60 -1.20 16.93
N LEU A 105 -2.25 -0.20 16.11
CA LEU A 105 -0.87 0.06 15.70
C LEU A 105 0.02 0.45 16.89
N LEU A 106 -0.47 1.32 17.78
CA LEU A 106 0.26 1.72 18.99
C LEU A 106 0.50 0.53 19.93
N GLU A 107 -0.51 -0.34 20.09
CA GLU A 107 -0.37 -1.57 20.88
C GLU A 107 0.68 -2.51 20.27
N ALA A 108 0.62 -2.76 18.96
CA ALA A 108 1.61 -3.58 18.26
C ALA A 108 3.02 -2.97 18.36
N ALA A 109 3.17 -1.66 18.20
CA ALA A 109 4.44 -0.97 18.34
C ALA A 109 5.02 -1.10 19.76
N ASN A 110 4.18 -1.01 20.79
CA ASN A 110 4.59 -1.21 22.18
C ASN A 110 5.09 -2.64 22.44
N ILE A 111 4.42 -3.64 21.85
CA ILE A 111 4.85 -5.04 21.94
C ILE A 111 6.21 -5.24 21.26
N LEU A 112 6.38 -4.71 20.04
CA LEU A 112 7.66 -4.77 19.32
C LEU A 112 8.79 -4.05 20.08
N SER A 113 8.48 -2.95 20.75
CA SER A 113 9.45 -2.25 21.60
C SER A 113 9.94 -3.11 22.76
N GLN A 114 9.06 -3.90 23.40
CA GLN A 114 9.45 -4.84 24.46
C GLN A 114 10.39 -5.94 23.92
N VAL A 115 10.09 -6.49 22.74
CA VAL A 115 10.97 -7.46 22.06
C VAL A 115 12.33 -6.85 21.80
N GLN A 116 12.38 -5.61 21.31
CA GLN A 116 13.63 -4.91 21.03
C GLN A 116 14.47 -4.68 22.29
N ILE A 117 13.85 -4.26 23.40
CA ILE A 117 14.53 -4.09 24.70
C ILE A 117 15.11 -5.42 25.17
N GLN A 118 14.33 -6.50 25.11
CA GLN A 118 14.80 -7.81 25.57
C GLN A 118 15.90 -8.37 24.66
N ALA A 119 15.82 -8.14 23.35
CA ALA A 119 16.89 -8.51 22.41
C ALA A 119 18.20 -7.77 22.74
N ALA A 120 18.13 -6.49 23.12
CA ALA A 120 19.30 -5.73 23.56
C ALA A 120 19.89 -6.32 24.86
N ILE A 121 19.06 -6.73 25.81
CA ILE A 121 19.52 -7.40 27.05
C ILE A 121 20.25 -8.71 26.72
N VAL A 122 19.71 -9.53 25.81
CA VAL A 122 20.37 -10.77 25.36
C VAL A 122 21.70 -10.46 24.68
N GLN A 123 21.74 -9.44 23.80
CA GLN A 123 22.97 -9.05 23.13
C GLN A 123 24.05 -8.63 24.14
N MET A 124 23.68 -7.88 25.18
CA MET A 124 24.61 -7.49 26.25
C MET A 124 25.11 -8.72 27.02
N ALA A 125 24.24 -9.67 27.36
CA ALA A 125 24.63 -10.88 28.07
C ALA A 125 25.54 -11.80 27.22
N LEU A 126 25.26 -11.95 25.92
CA LEU A 126 26.08 -12.71 24.98
C LEU A 126 27.48 -12.11 24.76
N ASN A 127 27.62 -10.79 24.92
CA ASN A 127 28.91 -10.10 24.85
C ASN A 127 29.69 -10.15 26.17
N GLY A 128 29.09 -10.66 27.25
CA GLY A 128 29.75 -10.86 28.53
C GLY A 128 30.51 -12.18 28.61
N ASP A 129 31.29 -12.35 29.67
CA ASP A 129 32.05 -13.58 29.93
C ASP A 129 31.25 -14.64 30.71
N ASP A 130 30.04 -14.31 31.17
CA ASP A 130 29.16 -15.19 31.95
C ASP A 130 28.23 -16.02 31.04
N MET A 131 28.65 -17.24 30.73
CA MET A 131 27.86 -18.16 29.89
C MET A 131 26.55 -18.62 30.55
N GLU A 132 26.47 -18.64 31.89
CA GLU A 132 25.26 -19.08 32.59
C GLU A 132 24.19 -17.98 32.53
N ASP A 133 24.57 -16.73 32.76
CA ASP A 133 23.70 -15.56 32.56
C ASP A 133 23.25 -15.45 31.10
N ALA A 134 24.17 -15.59 30.13
CA ALA A 134 23.83 -15.56 28.71
C ALA A 134 22.82 -16.65 28.33
N SER A 135 23.01 -17.89 28.81
CA SER A 135 22.06 -18.98 28.56
C SER A 135 20.69 -18.71 29.16
N GLN A 136 20.64 -18.14 30.38
CA GLN A 136 19.40 -17.78 31.04
C GLN A 136 18.66 -16.66 30.30
N LYS A 137 19.36 -15.62 29.85
CA LYS A 137 18.75 -14.51 29.10
C LYS A 137 18.21 -14.93 27.74
N VAL A 138 18.88 -15.87 27.06
CA VAL A 138 18.36 -16.45 25.82
C VAL A 138 17.06 -17.22 26.07
N LYS A 139 16.98 -18.02 27.14
CA LYS A 139 15.73 -18.72 27.49
C LYS A 139 14.59 -17.76 27.78
N GLU A 140 14.83 -16.74 28.60
CA GLU A 140 13.84 -15.70 28.91
C GLU A 140 13.33 -14.98 27.65
N PHE A 141 14.22 -14.74 26.69
CA PHE A 141 13.83 -14.12 25.41
C PHE A 141 13.00 -15.05 24.52
N ILE A 142 13.33 -16.35 24.48
CA ILE A 142 12.52 -17.34 23.74
C ILE A 142 11.12 -17.43 24.34
N GLU A 143 11.00 -17.54 25.67
CA GLU A 143 9.71 -17.56 26.37
C GLU A 143 8.89 -16.29 26.10
N LEU A 144 9.55 -15.12 26.07
CA LEU A 144 8.91 -13.86 25.70
C LEU A 144 8.38 -13.90 24.26
N CYS A 145 9.17 -14.39 23.30
CA CYS A 145 8.77 -14.50 21.90
C CYS A 145 7.59 -15.46 21.71
N GLU A 146 7.61 -16.61 22.39
CA GLU A 146 6.51 -17.58 22.36
C GLU A 146 5.20 -16.99 22.90
N LYS A 147 5.28 -16.12 23.90
CA LYS A 147 4.12 -15.40 24.44
C LYS A 147 3.63 -14.28 23.52
N ILE A 148 4.54 -13.51 22.94
CA ILE A 148 4.22 -12.31 22.14
C ILE A 148 3.75 -12.66 20.72
N ALA A 149 4.29 -13.71 20.11
CA ALA A 149 3.94 -14.12 18.75
C ALA A 149 2.42 -14.27 18.51
N PRO A 150 1.65 -14.98 19.37
CA PRO A 150 0.19 -15.07 19.19
C PRO A 150 -0.51 -13.73 19.40
N GLU A 151 -0.04 -12.89 20.33
CA GLU A 151 -0.63 -11.57 20.59
C GLU A 151 -0.45 -10.64 19.37
N LEU A 152 0.76 -10.61 18.77
CA LEU A 152 0.99 -9.87 17.52
C LEU A 152 0.18 -10.42 16.35
N SER A 153 0.01 -11.74 16.26
CA SER A 153 -0.83 -12.35 15.22
C SER A 153 -2.29 -11.92 15.35
N GLU A 154 -2.84 -11.96 16.57
CA GLU A 154 -4.20 -11.51 16.84
C GLU A 154 -4.37 -10.01 16.50
N LYS A 155 -3.40 -9.17 16.87
CA LYS A 155 -3.40 -7.74 16.54
C LYS A 155 -3.32 -7.48 15.04
N ALA A 156 -2.55 -8.29 14.30
CA ALA A 156 -2.50 -8.21 12.85
C ALA A 156 -3.85 -8.60 12.20
N ASP A 157 -4.53 -9.60 12.76
CA ASP A 157 -5.85 -10.05 12.26
C ASP A 157 -6.95 -9.01 12.50
N VAL A 158 -6.91 -8.29 13.62
CA VAL A 158 -7.90 -7.23 13.94
C VAL A 158 -7.50 -5.84 13.45
N LEU A 159 -6.33 -5.70 12.81
CA LEU A 159 -5.92 -4.42 12.26
C LEU A 159 -6.91 -4.01 11.16
N PRO A 160 -7.65 -2.90 11.32
CA PRO A 160 -8.62 -2.48 10.33
C PRO A 160 -7.92 -2.22 9.01
N LYS A 161 -8.34 -2.95 7.98
CA LYS A 161 -7.88 -2.66 6.63
C LYS A 161 -8.61 -1.43 6.14
N ARG A 162 -7.90 -0.53 5.46
CA ARG A 162 -8.55 0.58 4.75
C ARG A 162 -9.36 0.08 3.55
N TYR A 163 -9.15 -1.17 3.11
CA TYR A 163 -9.86 -1.86 2.03
C TYR A 163 -9.69 -3.38 2.12
#